data_AF-A0A820MZN4-F1
#
_entry.id   AF-A0A820MZN4-F1
#
_cell.length_a   1.000
_cell.length_b   1.000
_cell.length_c   1.000
_cell.angle_alpha   90.00
_cell.angle_beta   90.00
_cell.angle_gamma   90.00
#
_symmetry.space_group_name_H-M   'P 1'
#
loop_
_entity.id
_entity.type
_entity.pdbx_description
1 polymer ?
#
loop_
_entity_poly.entity_id
_entity_poly.type
_entity_poly.pdbx_seq_one_letter_code
_entity_poly.pdbx_strand_id
1 'polypeptide(L)'
;MHNLQYLFLWILVEIVFITSTMAHNELSSISMLNEVQLSSTEVLYLAECLQMKENMNREDTFNTIVELEHFYTLIKNNKNAGGAPSPIVDKAWHQHILNTKMYNSFSHQHFGIEILHHVPFWSGNIAEMKTRWDVNGEPTALETYNGIVAMLGMENVNKTVWLMDDDELDRFL
;
A
#
# COMPACT_ATOMS: atom_id res chain seq x y z
N MET A 1 -39.36 -3.56 47.53
CA MET A 1 -39.22 -3.67 46.05
C MET A 1 -38.28 -2.63 45.42
N HIS A 2 -37.73 -1.65 46.15
CA HIS A 2 -36.85 -0.62 45.57
C HIS A 2 -35.42 -1.09 45.22
N ASN A 3 -34.89 -2.15 45.84
CA ASN A 3 -33.52 -2.63 45.59
C ASN A 3 -33.30 -3.23 44.19
N LEU A 4 -34.34 -3.76 43.52
CA LEU A 4 -34.19 -4.33 42.18
C LEU A 4 -33.97 -3.25 41.11
N GLN A 5 -34.54 -2.05 41.28
CA GLN A 5 -34.43 -0.97 40.31
C GLN A 5 -33.00 -0.39 40.26
N TYR A 6 -32.34 -0.25 41.41
CA TYR A 6 -30.96 0.22 41.49
C TYR A 6 -29.96 -0.79 40.92
N LEU A 7 -30.20 -2.08 41.14
CA LEU A 7 -29.35 -3.14 40.57
C LEU A 7 -29.42 -3.14 39.03
N PHE A 8 -30.62 -2.95 38.47
CA PHE A 8 -30.81 -2.91 37.02
C PHE A 8 -30.16 -1.66 36.39
N LEU A 9 -30.27 -0.51 37.05
CA LEU A 9 -29.63 0.72 36.58
C LEU A 9 -28.10 0.60 36.58
N TRP A 10 -27.54 -0.03 37.62
CA TRP A 10 -26.10 -0.22 37.76
C TRP A 10 -25.53 -1.17 36.70
N ILE A 11 -26.23 -2.27 36.40
CA ILE A 11 -25.85 -3.20 35.33
C ILE A 11 -25.87 -2.51 33.95
N LEU A 12 -26.86 -1.65 33.68
CA LEU A 12 -26.92 -0.91 32.42
C LEU A 12 -25.75 0.07 32.26
N VAL A 13 -25.33 0.74 33.35
CA VAL A 13 -24.15 1.62 33.34
C VAL A 13 -22.88 0.84 33.03
N GLU A 14 -22.69 -0.33 33.65
CA GLU A 14 -21.52 -1.17 33.36
C GLU A 14 -21.52 -1.68 31.92
N ILE A 15 -22.66 -2.11 31.38
CA ILE A 15 -22.77 -2.54 29.98
C ILE A 15 -22.43 -1.40 29.01
N VAL A 16 -22.93 -0.19 29.26
CA VAL A 16 -22.60 0.99 28.44
C VAL A 16 -21.10 1.32 28.53
N PHE A 17 -20.50 1.20 29.72
CA PHE A 17 -19.08 1.45 29.92
C PHE A 17 -18.18 0.39 29.23
N ILE A 18 -18.58 -0.88 29.29
CA ILE A 18 -17.88 -1.99 28.62
C ILE A 18 -18.00 -1.86 27.11
N THR A 19 -19.19 -1.59 26.57
CA THR A 19 -19.38 -1.41 25.13
C THR A 19 -18.65 -0.18 24.60
N SER A 20 -18.58 0.91 25.37
CA SER A 20 -17.81 2.11 25.00
C SER A 20 -16.30 1.86 25.01
N THR A 21 -15.77 1.13 25.99
CA THR A 21 -14.33 0.79 26.05
C THR A 21 -13.94 -0.22 24.97
N MET A 22 -14.82 -1.17 24.63
CA MET A 22 -14.59 -2.08 23.50
C MET A 22 -14.64 -1.34 22.15
N ALA A 23 -15.58 -0.43 21.95
CA ALA A 23 -15.64 0.39 20.73
C ALA A 23 -14.41 1.32 20.59
N HIS A 24 -13.92 1.90 21.69
CA HIS A 24 -12.68 2.67 21.69
C HIS A 24 -11.45 1.81 21.42
N ASN A 25 -11.39 0.58 21.93
CA ASN A 25 -10.30 -0.34 21.63
C ASN A 25 -10.30 -0.78 20.16
N GLU A 26 -11.46 -1.06 19.56
CA GLU A 26 -11.55 -1.39 18.13
C GLU A 26 -11.19 -0.19 17.24
N LEU A 27 -11.63 1.03 17.59
CA LEU A 27 -11.27 2.25 16.85
C LEU A 27 -9.78 2.64 17.02
N SER A 28 -9.20 2.40 18.19
CA SER A 28 -7.75 2.60 18.39
C SER A 28 -6.88 1.58 17.66
N SER A 29 -7.44 0.41 17.33
CA SER A 29 -6.76 -0.60 16.51
C SER A 29 -6.70 -0.20 15.03
N ILE A 30 -7.65 0.63 14.57
CA ILE A 30 -7.72 1.16 13.19
C ILE A 30 -6.80 2.38 13.01
N SER A 31 -6.43 3.06 14.11
CA SER A 31 -5.64 4.31 14.13
C SER A 31 -4.10 4.14 14.19
N MET A 32 -3.56 2.94 13.98
CA MET A 32 -2.11 2.66 14.18
C MET A 32 -1.41 2.04 12.96
N LEU A 33 -2.00 2.13 11.76
CA LEU A 33 -1.23 1.82 10.56
C LEU A 33 -0.18 2.91 10.37
N ASN A 34 1.09 2.51 10.38
CA ASN A 34 2.22 3.40 10.17
C ASN A 34 2.38 3.68 8.66
N GLU A 35 1.32 4.24 8.07
CA GLU A 35 1.19 4.55 6.66
C GLU A 35 2.42 5.33 6.18
N VAL A 36 2.90 4.93 5.01
CA VAL A 36 4.01 5.60 4.35
C VAL A 36 3.43 6.72 3.51
N GLN A 37 3.88 7.93 3.76
CA GLN A 37 3.56 9.11 2.96
C GLN A 37 4.84 9.67 2.38
N LEU A 38 4.82 9.93 1.07
CA LEU A 38 5.88 10.60 0.36
C LEU A 38 5.80 12.10 0.66
N SER A 39 6.96 12.74 0.81
CA SER A 39 7.03 14.19 0.94
C SER A 39 6.58 14.88 -0.35
N SER A 40 6.18 16.15 -0.26
CA SER A 40 5.80 16.92 -1.45
C SER A 40 6.90 16.98 -2.51
N THR A 41 8.17 16.96 -2.11
CA THR A 41 9.31 16.94 -3.03
C THR A 41 9.39 15.62 -3.80
N GLU A 42 9.14 14.49 -3.13
CA GLU A 42 9.09 13.16 -3.77
C GLU A 42 7.90 13.05 -4.72
N VAL A 43 6.72 13.49 -4.28
CA VAL A 43 5.50 13.51 -5.11
C VAL A 43 5.71 14.34 -6.38
N LEU A 44 6.30 15.54 -6.27
CA LEU A 44 6.58 16.38 -7.44
C LEU A 44 7.58 15.73 -8.39
N TYR A 45 8.65 15.13 -7.86
CA TYR A 45 9.65 14.43 -8.67
C TYR A 45 9.06 13.23 -9.42
N LEU A 46 8.28 12.40 -8.73
CA LEU A 46 7.63 11.24 -9.33
C LEU A 46 6.59 11.67 -10.36
N ALA A 47 5.79 12.70 -10.06
CA ALA A 47 4.79 13.20 -10.99
C ALA A 47 5.43 13.71 -12.29
N GLU A 48 6.56 14.42 -12.21
CA GLU A 48 7.32 14.85 -13.38
C GLU A 48 7.85 13.65 -14.17
N CYS A 49 8.44 12.66 -13.50
CA CYS A 49 8.99 11.48 -14.18
C CYS A 49 7.91 10.64 -14.87
N LEU A 50 6.79 10.37 -14.20
CA LEU A 50 5.70 9.58 -14.76
C LEU A 50 5.03 10.28 -15.95
N GLN A 51 4.80 11.59 -15.86
CA GLN A 51 4.19 12.33 -16.97
C GLN A 51 5.14 12.48 -18.17
N MET A 52 6.42 12.78 -17.92
CA MET A 52 7.36 13.14 -18.99
C MET A 52 8.08 11.94 -19.61
N LYS A 53 8.35 10.89 -18.83
CA LYS A 53 9.11 9.72 -19.28
C LYS A 53 8.23 8.52 -19.61
N GLU A 54 7.19 8.32 -18.81
CA GLU A 54 6.24 7.21 -18.98
C GLU A 54 4.98 7.63 -19.75
N ASN A 55 4.89 8.89 -20.19
CA ASN A 55 3.73 9.48 -20.90
C ASN A 55 2.39 9.32 -20.16
N MET A 56 2.43 9.19 -18.84
CA MET A 56 1.23 8.98 -18.03
C MET A 56 0.41 10.25 -17.93
N ASN A 57 -0.93 10.16 -18.05
CA ASN A 57 -1.77 11.34 -17.84
C ASN A 57 -1.76 11.75 -16.35
N ARG A 58 -2.24 12.96 -16.08
CA ARG A 58 -2.20 13.55 -14.73
C ARG A 58 -2.94 12.73 -13.69
N GLU A 59 -4.13 12.22 -14.02
CA GLU A 59 -4.96 11.46 -13.08
C GLU A 59 -4.29 10.14 -12.70
N ASP A 60 -3.87 9.38 -13.70
CA ASP A 60 -3.18 8.11 -13.50
C ASP A 60 -1.86 8.29 -12.77
N THR A 61 -1.16 9.41 -13.01
CA THR A 61 0.07 9.75 -12.30
C THR A 61 -0.17 9.85 -10.80
N PHE A 62 -1.17 10.62 -10.36
CA PHE A 62 -1.44 10.78 -8.93
C PHE A 62 -2.01 9.50 -8.31
N ASN A 63 -2.88 8.77 -9.03
CA ASN A 63 -3.36 7.47 -8.58
C ASN A 63 -2.20 6.49 -8.37
N THR A 64 -1.24 6.45 -9.29
CA THR A 64 -0.06 5.58 -9.20
C THR A 64 0.82 5.93 -8.00
N ILE A 65 1.02 7.22 -7.72
CA ILE A 65 1.81 7.67 -6.56
C ILE A 65 1.14 7.26 -5.25
N VAL A 66 -0.18 7.40 -5.15
CA VAL A 66 -0.95 6.93 -3.98
C VAL A 66 -0.82 5.42 -3.81
N GLU A 67 -0.92 4.64 -4.88
CA GLU A 67 -0.75 3.19 -4.78
C GLU A 67 0.69 2.75 -4.47
N LEU A 68 1.69 3.56 -4.84
CA LEU A 68 3.07 3.36 -4.41
C LEU A 68 3.21 3.55 -2.89
N GLU A 69 2.52 4.53 -2.30
CA GLU A 69 2.45 4.73 -0.84
C GLU A 69 1.80 3.54 -0.14
N HIS A 70 0.72 2.99 -0.70
CA HIS A 70 0.08 1.76 -0.19
C HIS A 70 1.00 0.56 -0.26
N PHE A 71 1.72 0.40 -1.36
CA PHE A 71 2.72 -0.66 -1.52
C PHE A 71 3.83 -0.55 -0.46
N TYR A 72 4.38 0.65 -0.25
CA TYR A 72 5.36 0.88 0.80
C TYR A 72 4.82 0.61 2.20
N THR A 73 3.56 0.97 2.43
CA THR A 73 2.87 0.68 3.68
C THR A 73 2.76 -0.83 3.91
N LEU A 74 2.47 -1.61 2.88
CA LEU A 74 2.40 -3.08 2.97
C LEU A 74 3.75 -3.64 3.40
N ILE A 75 4.83 -3.25 2.69
CA ILE A 75 6.18 -3.73 2.98
C ILE A 75 6.59 -3.36 4.41
N LYS A 76 6.26 -2.14 4.85
CA LYS A 76 6.63 -1.64 6.19
C LYS A 76 5.95 -2.42 7.31
N ASN A 77 4.68 -2.76 7.14
CA ASN A 77 3.89 -3.43 8.16
C ASN A 77 3.96 -4.97 8.06
N ASN A 78 4.37 -5.49 6.91
CA ASN A 78 4.53 -6.92 6.69
C ASN A 78 5.78 -7.19 5.82
N LYS A 79 6.93 -7.36 6.48
CA LYS A 79 8.21 -7.65 5.81
C LYS A 79 8.18 -8.92 4.94
N ASN A 80 7.25 -9.84 5.21
CA ASN A 80 7.07 -11.07 4.43
C ASN A 80 6.05 -10.91 3.28
N ALA A 81 5.39 -9.76 3.17
CA ALA A 81 4.51 -9.42 2.05
C ALA A 81 5.26 -8.65 0.95
N GLY A 82 6.59 -8.75 0.91
CA GLY A 82 7.44 -8.14 -0.11
C GLY A 82 7.27 -8.80 -1.49
N GLY A 83 6.07 -8.75 -2.04
CA GLY A 83 5.77 -9.22 -3.39
C GLY A 83 6.09 -8.21 -4.47
N ALA A 84 5.86 -8.63 -5.71
CA ALA A 84 5.97 -7.74 -6.85
C ALA A 84 4.80 -6.72 -6.83
N PRO A 85 5.06 -5.42 -7.02
CA PRO A 85 3.99 -4.46 -7.26
C PRO A 85 3.34 -4.70 -8.62
N SER A 86 2.21 -4.03 -8.89
CA SER A 86 1.66 -4.00 -10.24
C SER A 86 2.64 -3.33 -11.21
N PRO A 87 2.56 -3.58 -12.54
CA PRO A 87 3.47 -2.96 -13.52
C PRO A 87 3.49 -1.43 -13.45
N ILE A 88 2.35 -0.81 -13.16
CA ILE A 88 2.21 0.66 -13.07
C ILE A 88 2.87 1.20 -11.79
N VAL A 89 2.67 0.52 -10.66
CA VAL A 89 3.34 0.87 -9.39
C VAL A 89 4.84 0.61 -9.49
N ASP A 90 5.27 -0.43 -10.21
CA ASP A 90 6.69 -0.73 -10.46
C ASP A 90 7.38 0.40 -11.22
N LYS A 91 6.73 0.99 -12.23
CA LYS A 91 7.27 2.18 -12.94
C LYS A 91 7.56 3.33 -11.98
N ALA A 92 6.62 3.64 -11.08
CA ALA A 92 6.82 4.71 -10.10
C ALA A 92 7.91 4.36 -9.08
N TRP A 93 7.93 3.13 -8.58
CA TRP A 93 8.98 2.65 -7.69
C TRP A 93 10.36 2.74 -8.36
N HIS A 94 10.45 2.32 -9.63
CA HIS A 94 11.67 2.38 -10.42
C HIS A 94 12.20 3.81 -10.55
N GLN A 95 11.33 4.78 -10.90
CA GLN A 95 11.72 6.19 -10.93
C GLN A 95 12.18 6.69 -9.56
N HIS A 96 11.53 6.25 -8.47
CA HIS A 96 11.95 6.61 -7.11
C HIS A 96 13.39 6.13 -6.83
N ILE A 97 13.68 4.87 -7.11
CA ILE A 97 15.00 4.25 -6.90
C ILE A 97 16.10 4.93 -7.71
N LEU A 98 15.80 5.31 -8.96
CA LEU A 98 16.77 5.98 -9.84
C LEU A 98 17.24 7.32 -9.24
N ASN A 99 16.42 8.00 -8.45
CA ASN A 99 16.87 9.10 -7.61
C ASN A 99 17.48 8.58 -6.31
N THR A 100 18.66 7.96 -6.43
CA THR A 100 19.33 7.25 -5.34
C THR A 100 19.47 8.05 -4.05
N LYS A 101 19.69 9.37 -4.14
CA LYS A 101 19.77 10.25 -2.97
C LYS A 101 18.42 10.39 -2.26
N MET A 102 17.37 10.70 -3.01
CA MET A 102 16.01 10.84 -2.49
C MET A 102 15.53 9.51 -1.88
N TYR A 103 15.69 8.42 -2.63
CA TYR A 103 15.27 7.09 -2.20
C TYR A 103 16.03 6.58 -0.97
N ASN A 104 17.32 6.91 -0.85
CA ASN A 104 18.09 6.56 0.34
C ASN A 104 17.59 7.33 1.58
N SER A 105 17.29 8.62 1.44
CA SER A 105 16.69 9.41 2.53
C SER A 105 15.30 8.87 2.92
N PHE A 106 14.46 8.57 1.94
CA PHE A 106 13.16 7.92 2.12
C PHE A 106 13.27 6.59 2.87
N SER A 107 14.16 5.71 2.41
CA SER A 107 14.38 4.39 3.00
C SER A 107 14.80 4.50 4.46
N HIS A 108 15.75 5.40 4.75
CA HIS A 108 16.18 5.70 6.12
C HIS A 108 15.04 6.17 7.03
N GLN A 109 14.17 7.01 6.50
CA GLN A 109 13.05 7.57 7.24
C GLN A 109 11.96 6.54 7.54
N HIS A 110 11.58 5.70 6.57
CA HIS A 110 10.42 4.82 6.68
C HIS A 110 10.74 3.38 7.05
N PHE A 111 11.95 2.90 6.74
CA PHE A 111 12.37 1.50 6.89
C PHE A 111 13.64 1.34 7.74
N GLY A 112 14.23 2.44 8.22
CA GLY A 112 15.49 2.42 8.97
C GLY A 112 16.69 2.20 8.04
N ILE A 113 17.74 1.51 8.51
CA ILE A 113 19.00 1.38 7.74
C ILE A 113 18.84 0.47 6.50
N GLU A 114 17.75 -0.29 6.42
CA GLU A 114 17.49 -1.21 5.33
C GLU A 114 17.00 -0.45 4.08
N ILE A 115 17.76 -0.55 2.98
CA ILE A 115 17.30 -0.12 1.66
C ILE A 115 16.38 -1.23 1.14
N LEU A 116 15.16 -0.87 0.74
CA LEU A 116 14.29 -1.79 0.02
C LEU A 116 14.94 -2.11 -1.33
N HIS A 117 15.45 -3.33 -1.44
CA HIS A 117 16.10 -3.83 -2.64
C HIS A 117 15.06 -4.14 -3.71
N HIS A 118 15.10 -3.38 -4.80
CA HIS A 118 14.36 -3.72 -6.01
C HIS A 118 15.04 -4.88 -6.71
N VAL A 119 14.27 -5.92 -7.02
CA VAL A 119 14.69 -6.92 -7.99
C VAL A 119 14.05 -6.54 -9.32
N PRO A 120 14.81 -5.97 -10.28
CA PRO A 120 14.23 -5.41 -11.48
C PRO A 120 13.45 -6.44 -12.27
N PHE A 121 12.24 -6.04 -12.60
CA PHE A 121 11.28 -6.83 -13.33
C PHE A 121 11.46 -6.60 -14.83
N TRP A 122 12.60 -7.03 -15.40
CA TRP A 122 12.78 -6.90 -16.84
C TRP A 122 13.77 -7.92 -17.42
N SER A 123 13.26 -8.87 -18.21
CA SER A 123 14.03 -9.55 -19.27
C SER A 123 13.45 -9.32 -20.69
N GLY A 124 12.38 -8.54 -20.82
CA GLY A 124 11.81 -8.18 -22.13
C GLY A 124 11.06 -9.34 -22.80
N ASN A 125 10.83 -10.42 -22.07
CA ASN A 125 10.09 -11.58 -22.52
C ASN A 125 8.89 -11.82 -21.60
N ILE A 126 7.69 -11.48 -22.08
CA ILE A 126 6.41 -11.65 -21.36
C ILE A 126 6.18 -13.11 -20.94
N ALA A 127 6.72 -14.09 -21.68
CA ALA A 127 6.64 -15.51 -21.31
C ALA A 127 7.57 -15.89 -20.13
N GLU A 128 8.72 -15.21 -19.99
CA GLU A 128 9.57 -15.31 -18.78
C GLU A 128 8.96 -14.60 -17.58
N MET A 129 8.21 -13.52 -17.82
CA MET A 129 7.44 -12.82 -16.78
C MET A 129 6.46 -13.79 -16.12
N LYS A 130 5.64 -14.50 -16.91
CA LYS A 130 4.68 -15.49 -16.39
C LYS A 130 5.32 -16.68 -15.67
N THR A 131 6.56 -17.03 -16.00
CA THR A 131 7.25 -18.18 -15.40
C THR A 131 8.06 -17.81 -14.18
N ARG A 132 8.73 -16.64 -14.12
CA ARG A 132 9.52 -16.20 -12.96
C ARG A 132 8.66 -15.86 -11.73
N TRP A 133 7.38 -15.56 -11.94
CA TRP A 133 6.39 -15.30 -10.87
C TRP A 133 5.99 -16.55 -10.07
N ASP A 134 6.30 -17.75 -10.57
CA ASP A 134 6.06 -19.05 -9.92
C ASP A 134 7.35 -19.55 -9.19
N VAL A 135 8.53 -19.37 -9.80
CA VAL A 135 9.72 -20.13 -9.41
C VAL A 135 10.35 -19.72 -8.07
N ASN A 136 10.12 -18.50 -7.57
CA ASN A 136 10.79 -17.98 -6.37
C ASN A 136 9.91 -17.90 -5.11
N GLY A 137 8.60 -18.17 -5.22
CA GLY A 137 7.68 -18.11 -4.08
C GLY A 137 7.34 -16.69 -3.59
N GLU A 138 7.54 -15.66 -4.42
CA GLU A 138 7.17 -14.27 -4.10
C GLU A 138 5.67 -14.02 -4.40
N PRO A 139 4.98 -13.18 -3.61
CA PRO A 139 3.57 -12.85 -3.85
C PRO A 139 3.33 -12.20 -5.23
N THR A 140 2.29 -12.68 -5.92
CA THR A 140 1.77 -12.12 -7.17
C THR A 140 1.18 -10.72 -6.97
N ALA A 141 1.03 -9.93 -8.05
CA ALA A 141 0.37 -8.62 -7.96
C ALA A 141 -1.06 -8.69 -7.37
N LEU A 142 -1.78 -9.79 -7.64
CA LEU A 142 -3.09 -10.06 -7.04
C LEU A 142 -2.99 -10.35 -5.54
N GLU A 143 -1.99 -11.12 -5.10
CA GLU A 143 -1.75 -11.38 -3.67
C GLU A 143 -1.27 -10.12 -2.95
N THR A 144 -0.41 -9.31 -3.59
CA THR A 144 -0.01 -7.98 -3.11
C THR A 144 -1.24 -7.08 -2.96
N TYR A 145 -2.08 -6.97 -3.98
CA TYR A 145 -3.34 -6.23 -3.92
C TYR A 145 -4.25 -6.70 -2.79
N ASN A 146 -4.46 -8.02 -2.66
CA ASN A 146 -5.26 -8.58 -1.58
C ASN A 146 -4.66 -8.30 -0.20
N GLY A 147 -3.33 -8.31 -0.09
CA GLY A 147 -2.62 -7.92 1.13
C GLY A 147 -2.85 -6.45 1.49
N ILE A 148 -2.78 -5.55 0.51
CA ILE A 148 -3.07 -4.13 0.70
C ILE A 148 -4.52 -3.92 1.09
N VAL A 149 -5.47 -4.55 0.39
CA VAL A 149 -6.90 -4.46 0.69
C VAL A 149 -7.21 -4.99 2.09
N ALA A 150 -6.60 -6.12 2.49
CA ALA A 150 -6.77 -6.66 3.83
C ALA A 150 -6.20 -5.74 4.92
N MET A 151 -5.15 -4.98 4.60
CA MET A 151 -4.47 -4.07 5.52
C MET A 151 -5.16 -2.70 5.60
N LEU A 152 -5.54 -2.10 4.47
CA LEU A 152 -6.04 -0.73 4.36
C LEU A 152 -7.56 -0.64 4.20
N GLY A 153 -8.24 -1.74 3.87
CA GLY A 153 -9.66 -1.76 3.48
C GLY A 153 -9.87 -1.41 2.00
N MET A 154 -11.00 -1.86 1.42
CA MET A 154 -11.28 -1.72 -0.02
C MET A 154 -11.50 -0.26 -0.47
N GLU A 155 -11.93 0.63 0.42
CA GLU A 155 -12.22 2.03 0.10
C GLU A 155 -10.96 2.87 -0.15
N ASN A 156 -9.80 2.36 0.28
CA ASN A 156 -8.52 3.06 0.20
C ASN A 156 -7.64 2.54 -0.95
N VAL A 157 -8.08 1.59 -1.78
CA VAL A 157 -7.20 0.97 -2.80
C VAL A 157 -7.81 1.04 -4.19
N ASN A 158 -7.08 1.66 -5.13
CA ASN A 158 -7.50 1.76 -6.51
C ASN A 158 -7.26 0.45 -7.29
N LYS A 159 -8.31 -0.35 -7.40
CA LYS A 159 -8.29 -1.65 -8.09
C LYS A 159 -7.77 -1.58 -9.53
N THR A 160 -7.98 -0.50 -10.28
CA THR A 160 -7.56 -0.43 -11.69
C THR A 160 -6.05 -0.32 -11.83
N VAL A 161 -5.38 0.37 -10.90
CA VAL A 161 -3.91 0.47 -10.87
C VAL A 161 -3.26 -0.89 -10.58
N TRP A 162 -3.94 -1.75 -9.84
CA TRP A 162 -3.42 -3.06 -9.42
C TRP A 162 -3.76 -4.20 -10.36
N LEU A 163 -4.96 -4.18 -10.95
CA LEU A 163 -5.52 -5.30 -11.71
C LEU A 163 -5.82 -4.94 -13.17
N MET A 164 -5.18 -3.90 -13.71
CA MET A 164 -5.23 -3.64 -15.14
C MET A 164 -4.78 -4.89 -15.90
N ASP A 165 -5.63 -5.36 -16.81
CA ASP A 165 -5.29 -6.47 -17.71
C ASP A 165 -4.19 -6.01 -18.67
N ASP A 166 -3.28 -6.91 -19.02
CA ASP A 166 -2.10 -6.62 -19.86
C ASP A 166 -2.50 -5.94 -21.20
N ASP A 167 -3.67 -6.27 -21.74
CA ASP A 167 -4.22 -5.71 -22.99
C ASP A 167 -4.66 -4.24 -22.86
N GLU A 168 -4.91 -3.75 -21.63
CA GLU A 168 -5.16 -2.33 -21.37
C GLU A 168 -3.87 -1.56 -21.16
N LEU A 169 -2.79 -2.19 -20.68
CA LEU A 169 -1.48 -1.57 -20.48
C LEU A 169 -0.91 -1.00 -21.80
N ASP A 170 -1.14 -1.70 -22.92
CA ASP A 170 -0.77 -1.26 -24.27
C ASP A 170 -1.53 -0.01 -24.74
N ARG A 171 -2.65 0.37 -24.09
CA ARG A 171 -3.34 1.64 -24.37
C ARG A 171 -2.74 2.83 -23.63
N PHE A 172 -1.83 2.58 -22.70
CA PHE A 172 -1.10 3.58 -21.90
C PHE A 172 0.37 3.73 -22.33
N LEU A 173 0.81 3.00 -23.37
CA LEU A 173 2.12 3.12 -24.04
C LEU A 173 1.96 3.76 -25.42
#